data_AF-K0RYP5-F1
#
_entry.id   AF-K0RYP5-F1
#
_cell.length_a   1.000
_cell.length_b   1.000
_cell.length_c   1.000
_cell.angle_alpha   90.00
_cell.angle_beta   90.00
_cell.angle_gamma   90.00
#
_symmetry.space_group_name_H-M   'P 1'
#
loop_
_entity.id
_entity.type
_entity.pdbx_description
1 polymer ?
#
loop_
_entity_poly.entity_id
_entity_poly.type
_entity_poly.pdbx_seq_one_letter_code
_entity_poly.pdbx_strand_id
1 'polypeptide(L)'
;MPPYRRRASSDRSVSRTQFKLTYGNSEYLREMLEMERTKKELANARHDDKIAANREAVAALRSFMEKEDLSVECLNGGGVDDESFLEACPLEAFAAVKSDLLSAFILAHQDANDPEFKTMSAINKLGKGKLEEAQANVRKKIKVAYDCRENPNVLLNNHPHDLDLELEGEQESGDELDILHISLAPEVEKTPSGLLVNDEWVKYVMDLFELGDLVANLERQHWVLQLARRNLSVVAVVMVLSDHVKDDVSCLRLSDSLLSTNLNNFLPTASKPSHEGAYGYFDTIRGESARSGACVRRGMPVRGGEHLAEAKKDRASSFFYACFPSIHSSRAKSRTKMGHFESLRQIIFVGFDAKSDEAKRLDKEMSSGGLLMMSDSDIDDVKSSNKEGLTELQKHHQVVAYLFELGYDLAHSSRFNMSRNPGFEAILGVINSNE
;
A
#
# COMPACT_ATOMS: atom_id res chain seq x y z
N MET A 1 -16.53 -77.71 -18.69
CA MET A 1 -15.70 -76.89 -19.61
C MET A 1 -16.02 -75.41 -19.38
N PRO A 2 -14.98 -74.55 -19.23
CA PRO A 2 -15.04 -73.07 -19.24
C PRO A 2 -15.13 -72.58 -20.72
N PRO A 3 -15.06 -71.27 -21.15
CA PRO A 3 -14.39 -70.07 -20.56
C PRO A 3 -15.23 -68.75 -20.71
N TYR A 4 -14.84 -67.50 -20.35
CA TYR A 4 -13.59 -66.73 -20.48
C TYR A 4 -13.60 -65.47 -19.57
N ARG A 5 -12.41 -65.07 -19.08
CA ARG A 5 -12.09 -63.78 -18.40
C ARG A 5 -12.07 -62.60 -19.39
N ARG A 6 -12.32 -61.37 -18.92
CA ARG A 6 -11.48 -60.17 -19.23
C ARG A 6 -11.49 -59.17 -18.07
N ARG A 7 -10.32 -58.54 -17.86
CA ARG A 7 -9.96 -57.54 -16.84
C ARG A 7 -10.16 -56.10 -17.36
N ALA A 8 -10.37 -55.19 -16.40
CA ALA A 8 -9.89 -53.79 -16.26
C ALA A 8 -10.20 -52.73 -17.35
N SER A 9 -10.79 -51.60 -16.95
CA SER A 9 -10.08 -50.30 -16.81
C SER A 9 -10.99 -49.21 -16.23
N SER A 10 -10.43 -48.48 -15.25
CA SER A 10 -10.71 -47.10 -14.82
C SER A 10 -11.85 -46.32 -15.49
N ASP A 11 -12.70 -45.69 -14.65
CA ASP A 11 -12.83 -44.25 -14.76
C ASP A 11 -13.06 -43.58 -13.40
N ARG A 12 -12.19 -42.61 -13.08
CA ARG A 12 -12.20 -41.81 -11.87
C ARG A 12 -13.19 -40.66 -12.08
N SER A 13 -14.35 -40.69 -11.44
CA SER A 13 -15.13 -39.47 -11.25
C SER A 13 -14.46 -38.65 -10.14
N VAL A 14 -13.52 -37.79 -10.52
CA VAL A 14 -12.93 -36.78 -9.65
C VAL A 14 -14.05 -35.85 -9.17
N SER A 15 -14.40 -35.98 -7.89
CA SER A 15 -15.23 -35.01 -7.18
C SER A 15 -14.50 -33.67 -7.19
N ARG A 16 -14.93 -32.75 -8.06
CA ARG A 16 -14.53 -31.33 -8.03
C ARG A 16 -14.98 -30.73 -6.69
N THR A 17 -14.05 -30.65 -5.74
CA THR A 17 -14.21 -29.82 -4.55
C THR A 17 -14.11 -28.36 -4.98
N GLN A 18 -15.25 -27.73 -5.26
CA GLN A 18 -15.36 -26.29 -5.44
C GLN A 18 -15.03 -25.62 -4.10
N PHE A 19 -13.91 -24.91 -4.03
CA PHE A 19 -13.68 -23.90 -2.99
C PHE A 19 -14.57 -22.70 -3.31
N LYS A 20 -15.68 -22.60 -2.58
CA LYS A 20 -16.57 -21.44 -2.64
C LYS A 20 -16.09 -20.42 -1.62
N LEU A 21 -15.05 -19.65 -1.97
CA LEU A 21 -14.85 -18.33 -1.37
C LEU A 21 -16.01 -17.48 -1.89
N THR A 22 -16.97 -17.15 -1.02
CA THR A 22 -18.13 -16.35 -1.38
C THR A 22 -17.68 -14.99 -1.92
N TYR A 23 -17.69 -14.86 -3.26
CA TYR A 23 -17.72 -13.60 -3.98
C TYR A 23 -18.97 -12.83 -3.55
N GLY A 24 -18.78 -11.87 -2.64
CA GLY A 24 -19.81 -10.91 -2.24
C GLY A 24 -19.57 -9.48 -2.74
N ASN A 25 -18.52 -9.22 -3.53
CA ASN A 25 -18.00 -7.85 -3.70
C ASN A 25 -18.01 -7.26 -5.12
N SER A 26 -18.50 -7.95 -6.17
CA SER A 26 -18.38 -7.39 -7.54
C SER A 26 -19.24 -6.13 -7.78
N GLU A 27 -20.41 -6.05 -7.14
CA GLU A 27 -21.31 -4.89 -7.23
C GLU A 27 -20.80 -3.73 -6.38
N TYR A 28 -20.31 -4.03 -5.16
CA TYR A 28 -19.68 -3.05 -4.27
C TYR A 28 -18.38 -2.46 -4.82
N LEU A 29 -17.54 -3.28 -5.48
CA LEU A 29 -16.31 -2.81 -6.14
C LEU A 29 -16.62 -1.89 -7.33
N ARG A 30 -17.66 -2.20 -8.13
CA ARG A 30 -18.12 -1.31 -9.21
C ARG A 30 -18.65 0.01 -8.67
N GLU A 31 -19.49 -0.03 -7.63
CA GLU A 31 -19.97 1.18 -6.95
C GLU A 31 -18.80 2.01 -6.38
N MET A 32 -17.78 1.35 -5.82
CA MET A 32 -16.60 2.04 -5.27
C MET A 32 -15.72 2.68 -6.35
N LEU A 33 -15.47 1.99 -7.47
CA LEU A 33 -14.74 2.53 -8.61
C LEU A 33 -15.48 3.71 -9.26
N GLU A 34 -16.82 3.60 -9.39
CA GLU A 34 -17.66 4.68 -9.90
C GLU A 34 -17.69 5.88 -8.94
N MET A 35 -17.74 5.64 -7.62
CA MET A 35 -17.59 6.68 -6.60
C MET A 35 -16.21 7.36 -6.64
N GLU A 36 -15.13 6.62 -6.95
CA GLU A 36 -13.79 7.21 -7.01
C GLU A 36 -13.59 8.02 -8.29
N ARG A 37 -14.06 7.49 -9.43
CA ARG A 37 -14.08 8.22 -10.70
C ARG A 37 -14.86 9.53 -10.59
N THR A 38 -16.06 9.49 -10.02
CA THR A 38 -16.89 10.70 -9.82
C THR A 38 -16.23 11.72 -8.90
N LYS A 39 -15.44 11.30 -7.90
CA LYS A 39 -14.61 12.22 -7.09
C LYS A 39 -13.48 12.86 -7.90
N LYS A 40 -12.77 12.08 -8.73
CA LYS A 40 -11.71 12.59 -9.62
C LYS A 40 -12.28 13.59 -10.63
N GLU A 41 -13.42 13.26 -11.26
CA GLU A 41 -14.15 14.15 -12.17
C GLU A 41 -14.58 15.45 -11.48
N LEU A 42 -15.11 15.37 -10.26
CA LEU A 42 -15.48 16.55 -9.47
C LEU A 42 -14.26 17.41 -9.09
N ALA A 43 -13.11 16.79 -8.83
CA ALA A 43 -11.86 17.48 -8.54
C ALA A 43 -11.30 18.20 -9.78
N ASN A 44 -11.37 17.56 -10.96
CA ASN A 44 -10.99 18.17 -12.24
C ASN A 44 -11.94 19.31 -12.61
N ALA A 45 -13.26 19.13 -12.47
CA ALA A 45 -14.23 20.21 -12.71
C ALA A 45 -13.97 21.43 -11.80
N ARG A 46 -13.64 21.20 -10.52
CA ARG A 46 -13.24 22.27 -9.59
C ARG A 46 -11.90 22.92 -9.97
N HIS A 47 -11.03 22.23 -10.70
CA HIS A 47 -9.80 22.80 -11.24
C HIS A 47 -10.09 23.67 -12.46
N ASP A 48 -10.96 23.20 -13.35
CA ASP A 48 -11.43 23.94 -14.53
C ASP A 48 -12.15 25.23 -14.13
N ASP A 49 -12.96 25.20 -13.07
CA ASP A 49 -13.59 26.40 -12.50
C ASP A 49 -12.55 27.44 -12.07
N LYS A 50 -11.39 27.01 -11.55
CA LYS A 50 -10.30 27.93 -11.16
C LYS A 50 -9.60 28.51 -12.39
N ILE A 51 -9.37 27.69 -13.41
CA ILE A 51 -8.81 28.14 -14.70
C ILE A 51 -9.74 29.19 -15.33
N ALA A 52 -11.06 28.91 -15.36
CA ALA A 52 -12.06 29.84 -15.87
C ALA A 52 -12.11 31.15 -15.08
N ALA A 53 -12.05 31.09 -13.75
CA ALA A 53 -12.01 32.29 -12.90
C ALA A 53 -10.72 33.11 -13.11
N ASN A 54 -9.57 32.45 -13.33
CA ASN A 54 -8.33 33.14 -13.70
C ASN A 54 -8.46 33.83 -15.07
N ARG A 55 -9.01 33.14 -16.08
CA ARG A 55 -9.26 33.71 -17.41
C ARG A 55 -10.16 34.95 -17.33
N GLU A 56 -11.18 34.96 -16.47
CA GLU A 56 -12.02 36.15 -16.24
C GLU A 56 -11.21 37.30 -15.61
N ALA A 57 -10.32 37.00 -14.67
CA ALA A 57 -9.44 38.00 -14.07
C ALA A 57 -8.48 38.62 -15.11
N VAL A 58 -7.85 37.79 -15.94
CA VAL A 58 -6.94 38.21 -17.02
C VAL A 58 -7.69 39.02 -18.08
N ALA A 59 -8.91 38.61 -18.45
CA ALA A 59 -9.76 39.37 -19.38
C ALA A 59 -10.14 40.75 -18.82
N ALA A 60 -10.41 40.86 -17.52
CA ALA A 60 -10.68 42.14 -16.88
C ALA A 60 -9.47 43.09 -16.90
N LEU A 61 -8.26 42.55 -16.68
CA LEU A 61 -7.01 43.30 -16.79
C LEU A 61 -6.77 43.77 -18.23
N ARG A 62 -6.98 42.88 -19.21
CA ARG A 62 -6.85 43.23 -20.64
C ARG A 62 -7.83 44.32 -21.05
N SER A 63 -9.09 44.21 -20.65
CA SER A 63 -10.11 45.24 -20.94
C SER A 63 -9.78 46.59 -20.31
N PHE A 64 -9.11 46.62 -19.16
CA PHE A 64 -8.62 47.86 -18.57
C PHE A 64 -7.52 48.49 -19.42
N MET A 65 -6.52 47.70 -19.84
CA MET A 65 -5.42 48.15 -20.70
C MET A 65 -5.93 48.74 -22.02
N GLU A 66 -6.92 48.09 -22.64
CA GLU A 66 -7.55 48.55 -23.89
C GLU A 66 -8.30 49.87 -23.74
N LYS A 67 -8.96 50.11 -22.59
CA LYS A 67 -9.72 51.33 -22.33
C LYS A 67 -8.85 52.55 -22.07
N GLU A 68 -7.70 52.34 -21.41
CA GLU A 68 -6.77 53.40 -21.05
C GLU A 68 -5.75 53.71 -22.18
N ASP A 69 -5.93 53.10 -23.38
CA ASP A 69 -5.07 53.26 -24.55
C ASP A 69 -3.58 52.98 -24.24
N LEU A 70 -3.34 52.08 -23.28
CA LEU A 70 -2.01 51.63 -22.91
C LEU A 70 -1.58 50.58 -23.95
N SER A 71 -1.10 51.06 -25.11
CA SER A 71 -0.82 50.24 -26.28
C SER A 71 0.08 49.03 -25.97
N VAL A 72 -0.47 47.84 -26.12
CA VAL A 72 0.22 46.55 -26.00
C VAL A 72 0.60 46.08 -27.41
N GLU A 73 1.84 46.34 -27.84
CA GLU A 73 2.41 45.75 -29.07
C GLU A 73 2.41 44.19 -29.03
N CYS A 74 2.12 43.59 -27.87
CA CYS A 74 2.06 42.14 -27.63
C CYS A 74 0.69 41.48 -27.93
N LEU A 75 -0.38 42.18 -28.33
CA LEU A 75 -1.73 41.58 -28.49
C LEU A 75 -1.94 40.78 -29.78
N ASN A 76 -0.96 40.77 -30.71
CA ASN A 76 -1.07 40.08 -31.99
C ASN A 76 -0.25 38.78 -32.00
N GLY A 77 -0.83 37.69 -31.51
CA GLY A 77 -0.30 36.34 -31.76
C GLY A 77 -0.51 35.29 -30.68
N GLY A 78 -0.97 35.67 -29.48
CA GLY A 78 -1.19 34.73 -28.38
C GLY A 78 -2.56 34.05 -28.40
N GLY A 79 -2.62 32.79 -27.98
CA GLY A 79 -3.88 32.09 -27.74
C GLY A 79 -4.70 32.71 -26.60
N VAL A 80 -5.86 32.12 -26.29
CA VAL A 80 -6.76 32.58 -25.20
C VAL A 80 -6.06 32.63 -23.83
N ASP A 81 -4.98 31.86 -23.67
CA ASP A 81 -4.17 31.76 -22.45
C ASP A 81 -2.88 32.60 -22.50
N ASP A 82 -2.74 33.54 -23.45
CA ASP A 82 -1.59 34.45 -23.50
C ASP A 82 -1.69 35.54 -22.42
N GLU A 83 -0.78 35.43 -21.45
CA GLU A 83 -0.65 36.27 -20.28
C GLU A 83 0.63 37.14 -20.33
N SER A 84 1.30 37.23 -21.49
CA SER A 84 2.56 37.99 -21.64
C SER A 84 2.44 39.49 -21.35
N PHE A 85 1.24 40.06 -21.51
CA PHE A 85 0.98 41.48 -21.24
C PHE A 85 0.93 41.84 -19.74
N LEU A 86 0.86 40.84 -18.85
CA LEU A 86 0.70 41.05 -17.41
C LEU A 86 1.88 41.80 -16.78
N GLU A 87 3.10 41.65 -17.33
CA GLU A 87 4.31 42.35 -16.85
C GLU A 87 4.14 43.88 -16.94
N ALA A 88 3.47 44.34 -18.00
CA ALA A 88 3.22 45.74 -18.29
C ALA A 88 1.93 46.29 -17.65
N CYS A 89 1.14 45.46 -16.95
CA CYS A 89 -0.08 45.92 -16.30
C CYS A 89 0.23 46.85 -15.11
N PRO A 90 -0.33 48.07 -15.07
CA PRO A 90 -0.14 48.98 -13.95
C PRO A 90 -0.94 48.54 -12.72
N LEU A 91 -0.57 49.05 -11.54
CA LEU A 91 -1.22 48.71 -10.28
C LEU A 91 -2.72 49.09 -10.27
N GLU A 92 -3.06 50.15 -10.99
CA GLU A 92 -4.40 50.66 -11.22
C GLU A 92 -5.31 49.62 -11.88
N ALA A 93 -4.76 48.80 -12.79
CA ALA A 93 -5.50 47.73 -13.46
C ALA A 93 -5.96 46.67 -12.44
N PHE A 94 -5.08 46.26 -11.52
CA PHE A 94 -5.41 45.31 -10.45
C PHE A 94 -6.40 45.89 -9.43
N ALA A 95 -6.40 47.20 -9.21
CA ALA A 95 -7.39 47.86 -8.37
C ALA A 95 -8.81 47.80 -8.97
N ALA A 96 -8.92 47.81 -10.31
CA ALA A 96 -10.18 47.71 -11.04
C ALA A 96 -10.81 46.29 -11.03
N VAL A 97 -10.00 45.24 -10.83
CA VAL A 97 -10.47 43.83 -10.80
C VAL A 97 -11.28 43.52 -9.54
N LYS A 98 -12.29 42.65 -9.65
CA LYS A 98 -13.11 42.24 -8.49
C LYS A 98 -12.30 41.41 -7.48
N SER A 99 -12.71 41.43 -6.21
CA SER A 99 -11.96 40.82 -5.09
C SER A 99 -11.83 39.30 -5.18
N ASP A 100 -12.86 38.63 -5.71
CA ASP A 100 -12.94 37.20 -5.98
C ASP A 100 -12.03 36.80 -7.14
N LEU A 101 -12.05 37.57 -8.23
CA LEU A 101 -11.16 37.37 -9.38
C LEU A 101 -9.68 37.57 -9.02
N LEU A 102 -9.37 38.55 -8.16
CA LEU A 102 -8.03 38.72 -7.60
C LEU A 102 -7.58 37.49 -6.80
N SER A 103 -8.50 36.81 -6.10
CA SER A 103 -8.14 35.58 -5.39
C SER A 103 -7.79 34.44 -6.35
N ALA A 104 -8.53 34.31 -7.45
CA ALA A 104 -8.24 33.33 -8.49
C ALA A 104 -6.89 33.60 -9.16
N PHE A 105 -6.61 34.87 -9.47
CA PHE A 105 -5.33 35.29 -10.04
C PHE A 105 -4.14 34.97 -9.13
N ILE A 106 -4.22 35.32 -7.83
CA ILE A 106 -3.14 35.02 -6.88
C ILE A 106 -2.90 33.52 -6.75
N LEU A 107 -3.98 32.72 -6.77
CA LEU A 107 -3.87 31.27 -6.69
C LEU A 107 -3.14 30.69 -7.92
N ALA A 108 -3.34 31.29 -9.09
CA ALA A 108 -2.74 30.86 -10.35
C ALA A 108 -1.29 31.30 -10.52
N HIS A 109 -0.90 32.44 -9.96
CA HIS A 109 0.42 33.07 -10.19
C HIS A 109 1.31 33.13 -8.94
N GLN A 110 0.97 32.48 -7.84
CA GLN A 110 1.92 32.37 -6.71
C GLN A 110 3.12 31.47 -7.05
N ASP A 111 4.22 31.60 -6.31
CA ASP A 111 5.41 30.76 -6.49
C ASP A 111 5.06 29.27 -6.32
N ALA A 112 5.37 28.47 -7.35
CA ALA A 112 5.10 27.03 -7.36
C ALA A 112 5.94 26.25 -6.33
N ASN A 113 7.15 26.72 -6.03
CA ASN A 113 8.10 26.06 -5.13
C ASN A 113 7.89 26.46 -3.67
N ASP A 114 7.43 27.69 -3.42
CA ASP A 114 7.12 28.20 -2.08
C ASP A 114 5.81 29.01 -2.05
N PRO A 115 4.65 28.35 -2.18
CA PRO A 115 3.36 29.04 -2.25
C PRO A 115 3.01 29.70 -0.91
N GLU A 116 2.89 31.03 -0.91
CA GLU A 116 2.47 31.81 0.25
C GLU A 116 1.06 31.39 0.73
N PHE A 117 0.18 30.97 -0.18
CA PHE A 117 -1.21 30.60 0.13
C PHE A 117 -1.55 29.17 -0.30
N LYS A 118 -1.64 28.29 0.69
CA LYS A 118 -2.04 26.88 0.48
C LYS A 118 -3.52 26.68 0.16
N THR A 119 -4.38 27.69 0.41
CA THR A 119 -5.84 27.57 0.20
C THR A 119 -6.45 28.89 -0.26
N MET A 120 -7.51 28.81 -1.07
CA MET A 120 -8.32 29.98 -1.47
C MET A 120 -8.90 30.74 -0.26
N SER A 121 -9.19 30.03 0.84
CA SER A 121 -9.66 30.63 2.10
C SER A 121 -8.60 31.54 2.74
N ALA A 122 -7.32 31.19 2.65
CA ALA A 122 -6.23 32.03 3.15
C ALA A 122 -6.12 33.33 2.34
N ILE A 123 -6.24 33.26 1.01
CA ILE A 123 -6.25 34.43 0.13
C ILE A 123 -7.44 35.34 0.43
N ASN A 124 -8.62 34.75 0.67
CA ASN A 124 -9.83 35.51 0.97
C ASN A 124 -9.75 36.32 2.27
N LYS A 125 -8.86 35.96 3.20
CA LYS A 125 -8.64 36.71 4.46
C LYS A 125 -7.85 38.01 4.29
N LEU A 126 -7.10 38.18 3.19
CA LEU A 126 -6.25 39.36 2.97
C LEU A 126 -7.07 40.67 2.78
N GLY A 127 -8.35 40.55 2.42
CA GLY A 127 -9.16 41.70 2.00
C GLY A 127 -8.67 42.30 0.67
N LYS A 128 -9.56 42.94 -0.10
CA LYS A 128 -9.18 43.51 -1.41
C LYS A 128 -8.07 44.56 -1.27
N GLY A 129 -8.24 45.47 -0.30
CA GLY A 129 -7.43 46.68 -0.15
C GLY A 129 -7.88 47.81 -1.07
N LYS A 130 -7.33 49.01 -0.84
CA LYS A 130 -7.49 50.18 -1.71
C LYS A 130 -6.22 50.43 -2.52
N LEU A 131 -6.32 51.21 -3.61
CA LEU A 131 -5.18 51.55 -4.46
C LEU A 131 -4.09 52.30 -3.67
N GLU A 132 -4.48 53.24 -2.80
CA GLU A 132 -3.54 54.03 -1.99
C GLU A 132 -2.78 53.14 -1.00
N GLU A 133 -3.45 52.11 -0.46
CA GLU A 133 -2.83 51.13 0.42
C GLU A 133 -1.79 50.30 -0.34
N ALA A 134 -2.10 49.90 -1.57
CA ALA A 134 -1.17 49.14 -2.41
C ALA A 134 0.05 50.00 -2.83
N GLN A 135 -0.16 51.28 -3.18
CA GLN A 135 0.90 52.26 -3.46
C GLN A 135 1.81 52.49 -2.24
N ALA A 136 1.24 52.42 -1.03
CA ALA A 136 1.98 52.47 0.24
C ALA A 136 2.60 51.12 0.65
N ASN A 137 2.66 50.12 -0.25
CA ASN A 137 3.18 48.78 0.01
C ASN A 137 2.45 47.97 1.09
N VAL A 138 1.17 48.25 1.35
CA VAL A 138 0.35 47.44 2.25
C VAL A 138 -0.06 46.13 1.56
N ARG A 139 0.34 45.00 2.14
CA ARG A 139 0.09 43.65 1.61
C ARG A 139 -1.38 43.23 1.73
N LYS A 140 -2.19 43.60 0.74
CA LYS A 140 -3.57 43.13 0.51
C LYS A 140 -3.72 42.57 -0.91
N LYS A 141 -4.88 42.01 -1.29
CA LYS A 141 -5.04 41.30 -2.57
C LYS A 141 -4.56 42.09 -3.79
N ILE A 142 -4.83 43.40 -3.88
CA ILE A 142 -4.34 44.23 -5.00
C ILE A 142 -2.82 44.18 -5.11
N LYS A 143 -2.11 44.40 -3.99
CA LYS A 143 -0.64 44.39 -3.98
C LYS A 143 -0.08 42.99 -4.23
N VAL A 144 -0.66 41.98 -3.61
CA VAL A 144 -0.22 40.57 -3.77
C VAL A 144 -0.41 40.11 -5.22
N ALA A 145 -1.55 40.41 -5.84
CA ALA A 145 -1.80 40.09 -7.24
C ALA A 145 -0.83 40.83 -8.17
N TYR A 146 -0.55 42.10 -7.89
CA TYR A 146 0.43 42.86 -8.67
C TYR A 146 1.86 42.30 -8.54
N ASP A 147 2.26 41.88 -7.34
CA ASP A 147 3.60 41.35 -7.08
C ASP A 147 3.83 39.98 -7.72
N CYS A 148 2.78 39.15 -7.84
CA CYS A 148 2.89 37.82 -8.42
C CYS A 148 2.66 37.79 -9.95
N ARG A 149 2.35 38.91 -10.59
CA ARG A 149 1.99 38.97 -12.03
C ARG A 149 3.09 38.48 -12.99
N GLU A 150 4.34 38.48 -12.54
CA GLU A 150 5.52 38.05 -13.33
C GLU A 150 5.75 36.53 -13.26
N ASN A 151 5.06 35.83 -12.34
CA ASN A 151 5.18 34.39 -12.23
C ASN A 151 4.34 33.67 -13.29
N PRO A 152 4.77 32.48 -13.75
CA PRO A 152 3.98 31.68 -14.67
C PRO A 152 2.69 31.20 -14.01
N ASN A 153 1.65 31.03 -14.82
CA ASN A 153 0.41 30.42 -14.36
C ASN A 153 0.60 28.92 -14.11
N VAL A 154 0.50 28.51 -12.84
CA VAL A 154 0.75 27.14 -12.41
C VAL A 154 -0.45 26.21 -12.60
N LEU A 155 -1.63 26.76 -12.94
CA LEU A 155 -2.86 25.98 -13.15
C LEU A 155 -2.98 25.48 -14.59
N LEU A 156 -2.38 26.17 -15.55
CA LEU A 156 -2.33 25.75 -16.94
C LEU A 156 -1.47 24.49 -17.07
N ASN A 157 -1.97 23.48 -17.79
CA ASN A 157 -1.32 22.19 -18.06
C ASN A 157 -1.15 21.23 -16.86
N ASN A 158 -1.75 21.52 -15.69
CA ASN A 158 -1.64 20.68 -14.49
C ASN A 158 -3.03 20.26 -13.96
N HIS A 159 -3.71 19.33 -14.63
CA HIS A 159 -4.92 18.73 -14.04
C HIS A 159 -4.57 17.90 -12.80
N PRO A 160 -5.38 17.95 -11.73
CA PRO A 160 -5.14 17.16 -10.51
C PRO A 160 -5.15 15.65 -10.76
N HIS A 161 -5.93 15.19 -11.73
CA HIS A 161 -6.07 13.79 -12.09
C HIS A 161 -6.11 13.63 -13.61
N ASP A 162 -5.31 12.70 -14.12
CA ASP A 162 -5.42 12.24 -15.50
C ASP A 162 -6.57 11.22 -15.58
N LEU A 163 -7.54 11.47 -16.46
CA LEU A 163 -8.70 10.60 -16.69
C LEU A 163 -8.55 9.79 -18.00
N ASP A 164 -7.56 10.12 -18.83
CA ASP A 164 -7.35 9.56 -20.16
C ASP A 164 -6.44 8.31 -20.11
N LEU A 165 -5.57 8.21 -19.10
CA LEU A 165 -4.72 7.02 -18.88
C LEU A 165 -5.47 5.73 -18.50
N GLU A 166 -6.80 5.78 -18.33
CA GLU A 166 -7.60 4.60 -17.99
C GLU A 166 -8.30 3.95 -19.23
N LEU A 167 -8.07 4.43 -20.48
CA LEU A 167 -8.79 3.91 -21.66
C LEU A 167 -8.01 3.63 -22.97
N GLU A 168 -6.70 3.86 -23.08
CA GLU A 168 -6.01 3.62 -24.36
C GLU A 168 -5.12 2.37 -24.35
N GLY A 169 -5.74 1.25 -24.72
CA GLY A 169 -5.04 0.20 -25.45
C GLY A 169 -5.00 0.55 -26.94
N GLU A 170 -3.86 0.24 -27.57
CA GLU A 170 -3.59 0.22 -29.02
C GLU A 170 -3.36 1.58 -29.72
N GLN A 171 -2.08 1.96 -29.84
CA GLN A 171 -1.52 2.32 -31.15
C GLN A 171 0.01 2.12 -31.20
N GLU A 172 0.44 1.38 -32.22
CA GLU A 172 1.84 1.03 -32.53
C GLU A 172 2.67 2.26 -32.94
N SER A 173 3.89 2.39 -32.41
CA SER A 173 5.10 2.55 -33.23
C SER A 173 6.41 2.45 -32.41
N GLY A 174 7.17 1.39 -32.69
CA GLY A 174 8.63 1.18 -32.60
C GLY A 174 9.51 2.02 -31.67
N ASP A 175 10.05 1.40 -30.63
CA ASP A 175 11.37 0.74 -30.70
C ASP A 175 11.56 -0.27 -29.55
N GLU A 176 12.25 -1.35 -29.89
CA GLU A 176 12.31 -2.67 -29.25
C GLU A 176 12.94 -2.64 -27.83
N LEU A 177 12.10 -2.77 -26.80
CA LEU A 177 12.47 -3.38 -25.53
C LEU A 177 11.66 -4.67 -25.41
N ASP A 178 12.36 -5.80 -25.30
CA ASP A 178 11.78 -7.12 -25.01
C ASP A 178 11.13 -7.10 -23.62
N ILE A 179 9.91 -6.57 -23.56
CA ILE A 179 9.05 -6.55 -22.37
C ILE A 179 8.08 -7.72 -22.53
N LEU A 180 8.27 -8.76 -21.73
CA LEU A 180 7.33 -9.86 -21.64
C LEU A 180 6.10 -9.39 -20.85
N HIS A 181 5.04 -9.01 -21.56
CA HIS A 181 3.77 -8.58 -20.98
C HIS A 181 2.98 -9.81 -20.47
N ILE A 182 2.95 -10.04 -19.15
CA ILE A 182 2.08 -11.05 -18.54
C ILE A 182 0.80 -10.35 -18.07
N SER A 183 -0.26 -10.43 -18.88
CA SER A 183 -1.61 -10.05 -18.45
C SER A 183 -2.14 -11.05 -17.42
N LEU A 184 -2.57 -10.56 -16.25
CA LEU A 184 -3.21 -11.36 -15.21
C LEU A 184 -4.73 -11.51 -15.40
N ALA A 185 -5.32 -11.10 -16.53
CA ALA A 185 -6.66 -11.54 -16.95
C ALA A 185 -6.88 -11.35 -18.47
N PRO A 186 -7.49 -12.35 -19.14
CA PRO A 186 -8.94 -12.32 -19.28
C PRO A 186 -9.62 -13.60 -18.76
N GLU A 187 -10.75 -13.44 -18.10
CA GLU A 187 -11.81 -14.43 -17.78
C GLU A 187 -11.45 -15.92 -17.70
N VAL A 188 -10.40 -16.31 -16.99
CA VAL A 188 -10.19 -17.73 -16.63
C VAL A 188 -9.77 -17.82 -15.18
N GLU A 189 -10.63 -18.44 -14.35
CA GLU A 189 -10.30 -18.88 -12.99
C GLU A 189 -9.00 -19.68 -13.01
N LYS A 190 -7.87 -19.06 -12.65
CA LYS A 190 -6.61 -19.76 -12.41
C LYS A 190 -6.48 -20.06 -10.93
N THR A 191 -6.36 -21.36 -10.63
CA THR A 191 -6.11 -21.86 -9.27
C THR A 191 -4.68 -21.50 -8.82
N PRO A 192 -4.39 -21.44 -7.50
CA PRO A 192 -3.04 -21.31 -6.94
C PRO A 192 -1.97 -22.17 -7.63
N SER A 193 -2.34 -23.39 -8.00
CA SER A 193 -1.49 -24.33 -8.74
C SER A 193 -1.07 -23.85 -10.13
N GLY A 194 -1.83 -22.98 -10.79
CA GLY A 194 -1.53 -22.42 -12.11
C GLY A 194 -0.55 -21.24 -12.09
N LEU A 195 -0.42 -20.53 -10.97
CA LEU A 195 0.60 -19.49 -10.76
C LEU A 195 1.96 -20.11 -10.42
N LEU A 196 1.96 -21.27 -9.75
CA LEU A 196 3.17 -22.02 -9.37
C LEU A 196 3.84 -22.78 -10.53
N VAL A 197 3.26 -22.80 -11.73
CA VAL A 197 3.87 -23.39 -12.95
C VAL A 197 4.72 -22.37 -13.72
N ASN A 198 4.69 -21.09 -13.32
CA ASN A 198 5.47 -20.04 -13.95
C ASN A 198 6.84 -19.92 -13.28
N ASP A 199 7.84 -20.58 -13.86
CA ASP A 199 9.21 -20.63 -13.35
C ASP A 199 9.88 -19.24 -13.25
N GLU A 200 9.51 -18.29 -14.12
CA GLU A 200 10.05 -16.92 -14.10
C GLU A 200 9.49 -16.11 -12.92
N TRP A 201 8.21 -16.26 -12.62
CA TRP A 201 7.59 -15.62 -11.45
C TRP A 201 8.15 -16.19 -10.14
N VAL A 202 8.28 -17.52 -10.04
CA VAL A 202 8.90 -18.17 -8.88
C VAL A 202 10.33 -17.66 -8.68
N LYS A 203 11.09 -17.52 -9.77
CA LYS A 203 12.44 -16.97 -9.73
C LYS A 203 12.47 -15.51 -9.30
N TYR A 204 11.60 -14.65 -9.82
CA TYR A 204 11.49 -13.25 -9.40
C TYR A 204 11.20 -13.12 -7.91
N VAL A 205 10.28 -13.92 -7.37
CA VAL A 205 9.99 -13.96 -5.94
C VAL A 205 11.20 -14.47 -5.14
N MET A 206 11.93 -15.48 -5.64
CA MET A 206 13.16 -15.96 -5.00
C MET A 206 14.27 -14.91 -4.95
N ASP A 207 14.42 -14.13 -6.03
CA ASP A 207 15.43 -13.09 -6.18
C ASP A 207 15.06 -11.82 -5.40
N LEU A 208 13.79 -11.41 -5.42
CA LEU A 208 13.23 -10.25 -4.70
C LEU A 208 13.41 -10.37 -3.18
N PHE A 209 13.34 -11.58 -2.65
CA PHE A 209 13.53 -11.87 -1.23
C PHE A 209 14.99 -12.18 -0.84
N GLU A 210 15.96 -12.01 -1.75
CA GLU A 210 17.38 -12.37 -1.56
C GLU A 210 17.56 -13.79 -0.98
N LEU A 211 16.61 -14.69 -1.27
CA LEU A 211 16.55 -16.01 -0.65
C LEU A 211 17.73 -16.88 -1.07
N GLY A 212 18.37 -16.58 -2.21
CA GLY A 212 19.61 -17.24 -2.63
C GLY A 212 20.75 -17.07 -1.63
N ASP A 213 20.96 -15.84 -1.14
CA ASP A 213 22.06 -15.50 -0.23
C ASP A 213 21.72 -15.78 1.24
N LEU A 214 20.44 -15.63 1.63
CA LEU A 214 19.95 -16.04 2.96
C LEU A 214 20.08 -17.57 3.16
N VAL A 215 19.77 -18.35 2.12
CA VAL A 215 19.91 -19.81 2.09
C VAL A 215 21.37 -20.26 2.00
N ALA A 216 22.24 -19.47 1.36
CA ALA A 216 23.65 -19.79 1.28
C ALA A 216 24.36 -19.65 2.65
N ASN A 217 23.93 -18.72 3.51
CA ASN A 217 24.61 -18.36 4.75
C ASN A 217 24.00 -18.91 6.04
N LEU A 218 22.77 -19.43 6.03
CA LEU A 218 22.23 -20.16 7.18
C LEU A 218 22.84 -21.57 7.25
N GLU A 219 23.45 -21.92 8.38
CA GLU A 219 23.93 -23.28 8.69
C GLU A 219 22.88 -24.32 8.27
N ARG A 220 23.21 -24.98 7.17
CA ARG A 220 22.31 -25.67 6.26
C ARG A 220 21.89 -27.02 6.86
N GLN A 221 20.59 -27.25 7.09
CA GLN A 221 19.86 -28.54 6.94
C GLN A 221 18.60 -28.70 7.82
N HIS A 222 18.26 -27.78 8.73
CA HIS A 222 17.08 -28.00 9.58
C HIS A 222 15.81 -28.14 8.73
N TRP A 223 15.08 -29.25 8.91
CA TRP A 223 13.96 -29.66 8.07
C TRP A 223 12.91 -28.55 7.92
N VAL A 224 12.64 -27.80 9.00
CA VAL A 224 11.62 -26.74 8.99
C VAL A 224 11.93 -25.58 8.04
N LEU A 225 13.22 -25.26 7.85
CA LEU A 225 13.64 -24.21 6.92
C LEU A 225 13.58 -24.70 5.47
N GLN A 226 13.83 -26.00 5.23
CA GLN A 226 13.62 -26.62 3.92
C GLN A 226 12.13 -26.69 3.58
N LEU A 227 11.30 -27.04 4.56
CA LEU A 227 9.85 -27.00 4.43
C LEU A 227 9.37 -25.59 4.12
N ALA A 228 9.87 -24.58 4.85
CA ALA A 228 9.52 -23.19 4.61
C ALA A 228 9.91 -22.76 3.20
N ARG A 229 11.15 -23.03 2.77
CA ARG A 229 11.63 -22.73 1.41
C ARG A 229 10.72 -23.30 0.33
N ARG A 230 10.29 -24.56 0.46
CA ARG A 230 9.37 -25.19 -0.49
C ARG A 230 7.99 -24.54 -0.50
N ASN A 231 7.57 -23.92 0.60
CA ASN A 231 6.22 -23.38 0.78
C ASN A 231 6.12 -21.85 0.74
N LEU A 232 7.22 -21.11 0.54
CA LEU A 232 7.16 -19.64 0.39
C LEU A 232 6.29 -19.21 -0.79
N SER A 233 6.23 -20.03 -1.84
CA SER A 233 5.35 -19.77 -2.98
C SER A 233 3.87 -19.89 -2.61
N VAL A 234 3.50 -20.78 -1.68
CA VAL A 234 2.14 -20.84 -1.10
C VAL A 234 1.84 -19.56 -0.35
N VAL A 235 2.81 -19.05 0.43
CA VAL A 235 2.64 -17.80 1.18
C VAL A 235 2.41 -16.62 0.24
N ALA A 236 3.24 -16.49 -0.80
CA ALA A 236 3.10 -15.44 -1.81
C ALA A 236 1.73 -15.47 -2.50
N VAL A 237 1.24 -16.66 -2.88
CA VAL A 237 -0.09 -16.81 -3.48
C VAL A 237 -1.19 -16.36 -2.51
N VAL A 238 -1.11 -16.74 -1.23
CA VAL A 238 -2.09 -16.30 -0.23
C VAL A 238 -2.05 -14.79 -0.02
N MET A 239 -0.86 -14.16 0.00
CA MET A 239 -0.75 -12.71 0.10
C MET A 239 -1.44 -12.00 -1.08
N VAL A 240 -1.20 -12.46 -2.30
CA VAL A 240 -1.81 -11.90 -3.52
C VAL A 240 -3.33 -12.10 -3.52
N LEU A 241 -3.80 -13.32 -3.25
CA LEU A 241 -5.23 -13.62 -3.21
C LEU A 241 -5.98 -12.88 -2.09
N SER A 242 -5.27 -12.45 -1.04
CA SER A 242 -5.85 -11.67 0.05
C SER A 242 -5.72 -10.16 -0.17
N ASP A 243 -5.19 -9.72 -1.32
CA ASP A 243 -4.92 -8.30 -1.61
C ASP A 243 -3.97 -7.66 -0.58
N HIS A 244 -3.05 -8.45 -0.02
CA HIS A 244 -2.10 -7.98 1.00
C HIS A 244 -0.81 -7.41 0.40
N VAL A 245 -0.61 -7.57 -0.91
CA VAL A 245 0.55 -7.04 -1.66
C VAL A 245 0.14 -5.75 -2.37
N LYS A 246 1.09 -4.85 -2.63
CA LYS A 246 0.84 -3.66 -3.47
C LYS A 246 0.51 -4.07 -4.90
N ASP A 247 -0.37 -3.30 -5.54
CA ASP A 247 -0.91 -3.57 -6.87
C ASP A 247 0.17 -3.62 -7.97
N ASP A 248 1.13 -2.69 -7.90
CA ASP A 248 2.25 -2.62 -8.83
C ASP A 248 3.58 -2.79 -8.08
N VAL A 249 4.07 -4.03 -8.08
CA VAL A 249 5.35 -4.38 -7.49
C VAL A 249 6.55 -3.97 -8.36
N SER A 250 6.33 -3.64 -9.65
CA SER A 250 7.42 -3.24 -10.56
C SER A 250 8.00 -1.87 -10.21
N CYS A 251 7.19 -1.03 -9.57
CA CYS A 251 7.60 0.28 -9.06
C CYS A 251 8.37 0.23 -7.73
N LEU A 252 8.57 -0.96 -7.15
CA LEU A 252 9.20 -1.12 -5.84
C LEU A 252 10.71 -1.34 -5.94
N ARG A 253 11.45 -0.74 -5.02
CA ARG A 253 12.86 -1.04 -4.78
C ARG A 253 12.98 -2.22 -3.82
N LEU A 254 14.14 -2.89 -3.83
CA LEU A 254 14.46 -3.97 -2.87
C LEU A 254 14.29 -3.56 -1.39
N SER A 255 14.42 -2.27 -1.09
CA SER A 255 14.22 -1.76 0.28
C SER A 255 12.77 -1.48 0.66
N ASP A 256 11.86 -1.46 -0.30
CA ASP A 256 10.47 -1.06 -0.10
C ASP A 256 9.63 -2.24 0.38
N SER A 257 8.60 -1.99 1.19
CA SER A 257 7.68 -3.06 1.56
C SER A 257 6.83 -3.49 0.36
N LEU A 258 6.63 -4.80 0.25
CA LEU A 258 5.67 -5.40 -0.69
C LEU A 258 4.23 -5.29 -0.18
N LEU A 259 4.03 -5.08 1.13
CA LEU A 259 2.71 -5.10 1.74
C LEU A 259 1.90 -3.86 1.35
N SER A 260 0.60 -4.09 1.13
CA SER A 260 -0.37 -3.03 0.86
C SER A 260 -0.40 -2.02 2.00
N THR A 261 -0.45 -0.74 1.65
CA THR A 261 -0.66 0.36 2.59
C THR A 261 -2.14 0.56 2.92
N ASN A 262 -3.04 -0.11 2.19
CA ASN A 262 -4.47 -0.06 2.42
C ASN A 262 -4.85 -0.98 3.58
N LEU A 263 -5.05 -0.39 4.76
CA LEU A 263 -5.42 -1.11 5.97
C LEU A 263 -6.75 -1.87 5.83
N ASN A 264 -7.63 -1.53 4.88
CA ASN A 264 -8.89 -2.23 4.66
C ASN A 264 -8.69 -3.65 4.09
N ASN A 265 -7.52 -3.92 3.51
CA ASN A 265 -7.17 -5.24 3.01
C ASN A 265 -6.91 -6.22 4.17
N PHE A 266 -6.67 -5.70 5.38
CA PHE A 266 -6.36 -6.50 6.55
C PHE A 266 -7.48 -6.45 7.60
N LEU A 267 -7.84 -7.62 8.14
CA LEU A 267 -8.80 -7.71 9.24
C LEU A 267 -8.14 -7.35 10.58
N PRO A 268 -8.78 -6.57 11.47
CA PRO A 268 -8.27 -6.37 12.81
C PRO A 268 -8.40 -7.66 13.64
N THR A 269 -7.40 -8.00 14.46
CA THR A 269 -7.43 -9.22 15.30
C THR A 269 -8.61 -9.24 16.26
N ALA A 270 -9.04 -8.05 16.73
CA ALA A 270 -10.23 -7.89 17.58
C ALA A 270 -11.53 -8.38 16.94
N SER A 271 -11.63 -8.42 15.60
CA SER A 271 -12.82 -8.93 14.90
C SER A 271 -12.92 -10.46 14.93
N LYS A 272 -11.80 -11.15 15.20
CA LYS A 272 -11.70 -12.61 15.24
C LYS A 272 -10.90 -13.05 16.47
N PRO A 273 -11.42 -12.85 17.68
CA PRO A 273 -10.63 -12.92 18.91
C PRO A 273 -10.13 -14.32 19.27
N SER A 274 -10.72 -15.37 18.69
CA SER A 274 -10.29 -16.76 18.87
C SER A 274 -9.34 -17.26 17.79
N HIS A 275 -9.08 -16.48 16.73
CA HIS A 275 -8.28 -16.96 15.61
C HIS A 275 -6.80 -17.07 15.96
N GLU A 276 -6.19 -18.11 15.41
CA GLU A 276 -4.77 -18.46 15.46
C GLU A 276 -4.14 -18.26 14.07
N GLY A 277 -2.81 -18.21 13.99
CA GLY A 277 -2.08 -17.98 12.74
C GLY A 277 -1.06 -16.87 12.83
N ALA A 278 -0.86 -16.15 11.73
CA ALA A 278 0.07 -15.02 11.60
C ALA A 278 -0.66 -13.67 11.68
N TYR A 279 -0.06 -12.72 12.38
CA TYR A 279 -0.56 -11.35 12.55
C TYR A 279 0.55 -10.34 12.31
N GLY A 280 0.16 -9.08 12.10
CA GLY A 280 1.05 -7.94 11.96
C GLY A 280 0.73 -6.82 12.94
N TYR A 281 1.67 -5.89 13.12
CA TYR A 281 1.45 -4.60 13.76
C TYR A 281 1.56 -3.49 12.74
N PHE A 282 0.42 -2.94 12.33
CA PHE A 282 0.35 -1.83 11.39
C PHE A 282 0.52 -0.49 12.11
N ASP A 283 1.52 0.30 11.74
CA ASP A 283 1.70 1.67 12.21
C ASP A 283 0.77 2.61 11.43
N THR A 284 -0.32 3.04 12.07
CA THR A 284 -1.33 3.88 11.43
C THR A 284 -0.84 5.30 11.13
N ILE A 285 0.30 5.72 11.69
CA ILE A 285 0.89 7.04 11.42
C ILE A 285 1.71 7.01 10.14
N ARG A 286 2.41 5.90 9.87
CA ARG A 286 3.28 5.75 8.70
C ARG A 286 2.62 5.02 7.53
N GLY A 287 1.54 4.28 7.80
CA GLY A 287 0.86 3.50 6.78
C GLY A 287 1.63 2.22 6.41
N GLU A 288 2.38 1.63 7.35
CA GLU A 288 3.23 0.47 7.09
C GLU A 288 3.21 -0.54 8.26
N SER A 289 3.36 -1.82 7.96
CA SER A 289 3.51 -2.87 8.98
C SER A 289 4.93 -2.90 9.55
N ALA A 290 5.05 -2.82 10.87
CA ALA A 290 6.32 -2.73 11.59
C ALA A 290 6.90 -4.11 11.94
N ARG A 291 6.08 -5.16 12.00
CA ARG A 291 6.47 -6.48 12.51
C ARG A 291 5.38 -7.50 12.24
N SER A 292 5.76 -8.76 11.98
CA SER A 292 4.86 -9.91 12.07
C SER A 292 5.05 -10.74 13.35
N GLY A 293 4.09 -11.62 13.61
CA GLY A 293 4.14 -12.57 14.70
C GLY A 293 3.23 -13.77 14.47
N ALA A 294 3.58 -14.93 15.02
CA ALA A 294 2.72 -16.11 15.08
C ALA A 294 2.02 -16.26 16.44
N CYS A 295 0.82 -16.86 16.42
CA CYS A 295 0.08 -17.24 17.62
C CYS A 295 -0.70 -18.54 17.40
N VAL A 296 -0.50 -19.51 18.29
CA VAL A 296 -1.21 -20.81 18.33
C VAL A 296 -1.58 -21.14 19.77
N ARG A 297 -2.64 -21.93 19.97
CA ARG A 297 -3.30 -22.32 21.24
C ARG A 297 -4.10 -21.23 21.94
N ARG A 298 -4.04 -20.01 21.44
CA ARG A 298 -4.70 -18.83 22.01
C ARG A 298 -4.95 -17.83 20.90
N GLY A 299 -5.95 -16.97 21.09
CA GLY A 299 -6.29 -15.94 20.12
C GLY A 299 -5.21 -14.87 19.99
N MET A 300 -5.01 -14.35 18.78
CA MET A 300 -4.06 -13.26 18.51
C MET A 300 -4.21 -12.03 19.43
N PRO A 301 -5.42 -11.60 19.85
CA PRO A 301 -5.55 -10.48 20.78
C PRO A 301 -4.95 -10.75 22.16
N VAL A 302 -4.97 -12.00 22.64
CA VAL A 302 -4.31 -12.38 23.90
C VAL A 302 -2.82 -12.13 23.78
N ARG A 303 -2.23 -12.54 22.65
CA ARG A 303 -0.83 -12.28 22.35
C ARG A 303 -0.55 -10.77 22.22
N GLY A 304 -1.49 -10.00 21.65
CA GLY A 304 -1.43 -8.53 21.63
C GLY A 304 -1.33 -7.91 23.02
N GLY A 305 -2.09 -8.43 23.99
CA GLY A 305 -2.01 -8.02 25.40
C GLY A 305 -0.65 -8.32 26.04
N GLU A 306 -0.04 -9.45 25.73
CA GLU A 306 1.31 -9.81 26.18
C GLU A 306 2.35 -8.84 25.62
N HIS A 307 2.26 -8.48 24.33
CA HIS A 307 3.13 -7.49 23.70
C HIS A 307 2.98 -6.09 24.34
N LEU A 308 1.76 -5.66 24.64
CA LEU A 308 1.52 -4.41 25.35
C LEU A 308 2.14 -4.42 26.75
N ALA A 309 2.06 -5.55 27.46
CA ALA A 309 2.69 -5.69 28.77
C ALA A 309 4.22 -5.56 28.69
N GLU A 310 4.86 -6.16 27.68
CA GLU A 310 6.30 -5.98 27.42
C GLU A 310 6.64 -4.52 27.05
N ALA A 311 5.81 -3.87 26.22
CA ALA A 311 6.00 -2.49 25.82
C ALA A 311 5.91 -1.49 27.00
N LYS A 312 5.19 -1.86 28.07
CA LYS A 312 5.07 -1.07 29.32
C LYS A 312 6.29 -1.17 30.23
N LYS A 313 7.10 -2.23 30.14
CA LYS A 313 8.26 -2.43 31.02
C LYS A 313 9.29 -1.29 30.91
N ASP A 314 10.01 -1.05 32.00
CA ASP A 314 11.07 -0.03 32.06
C ASP A 314 12.29 -0.37 31.21
N ARG A 315 12.56 -1.66 31.01
CA ARG A 315 13.60 -2.16 30.09
C ARG A 315 12.97 -2.87 28.90
N ALA A 316 13.44 -2.55 27.71
CA ALA A 316 13.00 -3.21 26.49
C ALA A 316 13.58 -4.63 26.44
N SER A 317 12.73 -5.64 26.28
CA SER A 317 13.16 -7.03 26.06
C SER A 317 13.49 -7.33 24.58
N SER A 318 13.16 -6.42 23.65
CA SER A 318 13.46 -6.55 22.23
C SER A 318 13.58 -5.19 21.55
N PHE A 319 14.16 -5.17 20.35
CA PHE A 319 14.26 -3.97 19.50
C PHE A 319 12.89 -3.37 19.18
N PHE A 320 11.89 -4.22 18.89
CA PHE A 320 10.51 -3.79 18.66
C PHE A 320 9.95 -2.96 19.82
N TYR A 321 10.08 -3.43 21.07
CA TYR A 321 9.59 -2.68 22.22
C TYR A 321 10.43 -1.44 22.52
N ALA A 322 11.70 -1.40 22.12
CA ALA A 322 12.54 -0.21 22.22
C ALA A 322 12.08 0.88 21.26
N CYS A 323 11.66 0.50 20.04
CA CYS A 323 11.16 1.41 19.02
C CYS A 323 9.71 1.85 19.30
N PHE A 324 8.88 0.97 19.87
CA PHE A 324 7.48 1.24 20.19
C PHE A 324 7.18 1.00 21.67
N PRO A 325 7.71 1.83 22.60
CA PRO A 325 7.31 1.77 24.00
C PRO A 325 5.87 2.20 24.17
N SER A 326 5.18 1.63 25.17
CA SER A 326 3.86 2.13 25.57
C SER A 326 3.97 3.58 26.07
N ILE A 327 2.93 4.39 25.86
CA ILE A 327 2.81 5.74 26.47
C ILE A 327 2.91 5.71 28.00
N HIS A 328 2.64 4.54 28.61
CA HIS A 328 2.71 4.33 30.05
C HIS A 328 4.08 3.80 30.53
N SER A 329 5.03 3.58 29.63
CA SER A 329 6.40 3.21 29.99
C SER A 329 7.25 4.44 30.32
N SER A 330 8.22 4.30 31.24
CA SER A 330 9.27 5.31 31.44
C SER A 330 10.03 5.64 30.13
N ARG A 331 10.08 4.69 29.19
CA ARG A 331 10.69 4.82 27.87
C ARG A 331 9.87 5.63 26.87
N ALA A 332 8.62 6.01 27.19
CA ALA A 332 7.77 6.83 26.31
C ALA A 332 8.43 8.17 25.90
N LYS A 333 9.31 8.71 26.75
CA LYS A 333 10.05 9.95 26.49
C LYS A 333 11.35 9.75 25.70
N SER A 334 11.70 8.51 25.35
CA SER A 334 12.91 8.24 24.57
C SER A 334 12.91 9.03 23.26
N ARG A 335 14.07 9.57 22.91
CA ARG A 335 14.32 10.23 21.61
C ARG A 335 14.56 9.23 20.48
N THR A 336 14.87 7.97 20.81
CA THR A 336 15.15 6.91 19.85
C THR A 336 13.92 6.06 19.50
N LYS A 337 12.76 6.36 20.11
CA LYS A 337 11.51 5.68 19.75
C LYS A 337 11.07 6.11 18.35
N MET A 338 10.37 5.22 17.66
CA MET A 338 9.75 5.48 16.37
C MET A 338 8.26 5.80 16.52
N GLY A 339 7.61 5.31 17.56
CA GLY A 339 6.22 5.60 17.86
C GLY A 339 5.85 5.11 19.25
N HIS A 340 4.56 5.07 19.52
CA HIS A 340 4.02 4.43 20.71
C HIS A 340 3.36 3.12 20.33
N PHE A 341 3.39 2.13 21.23
CA PHE A 341 2.71 0.86 21.00
C PHE A 341 1.21 1.07 20.73
N GLU A 342 0.59 2.04 21.41
CA GLU A 342 -0.81 2.40 21.25
C GLU A 342 -1.14 3.00 19.86
N SER A 343 -0.13 3.41 19.09
CA SER A 343 -0.29 3.84 17.70
C SER A 343 -0.24 2.66 16.70
N LEU A 344 -0.01 1.44 17.19
CA LEU A 344 0.01 0.24 16.37
C LEU A 344 -1.36 -0.45 16.41
N ARG A 345 -1.83 -0.91 15.25
CA ARG A 345 -3.00 -1.77 15.14
C ARG A 345 -2.57 -3.20 14.87
N GLN A 346 -3.01 -4.13 15.72
CA GLN A 346 -2.80 -5.55 15.45
C GLN A 346 -3.78 -6.02 14.36
N ILE A 347 -3.24 -6.53 13.26
CA ILE A 347 -3.97 -6.99 12.08
C ILE A 347 -3.72 -8.47 11.81
N ILE A 348 -4.67 -9.14 11.15
CA ILE A 348 -4.57 -10.54 10.75
C ILE A 348 -3.90 -10.58 9.37
N PHE A 349 -2.80 -11.32 9.28
CA PHE A 349 -2.20 -11.67 8.00
C PHE A 349 -2.77 -12.98 7.47
N VAL A 350 -2.78 -14.02 8.30
CA VAL A 350 -3.49 -15.28 8.04
C VAL A 350 -4.07 -15.77 9.34
N GLY A 351 -5.39 -15.94 9.39
CA GLY A 351 -6.11 -16.36 10.59
C GLY A 351 -7.02 -17.54 10.32
N PHE A 352 -7.04 -18.51 11.22
CA PHE A 352 -7.97 -19.63 11.20
C PHE A 352 -8.59 -19.86 12.59
N ASP A 353 -9.84 -20.32 12.61
CA ASP A 353 -10.42 -20.91 13.82
C ASP A 353 -9.86 -22.33 13.96
N ALA A 354 -9.12 -22.59 15.04
CA ALA A 354 -8.50 -23.90 15.29
C ALA A 354 -9.51 -25.07 15.34
N LYS A 355 -10.81 -24.78 15.47
CA LYS A 355 -11.89 -25.79 15.49
C LYS A 355 -12.56 -25.99 14.12
N SER A 356 -12.25 -25.17 13.12
CA SER A 356 -12.85 -25.29 11.79
C SER A 356 -12.42 -26.57 11.09
N ASP A 357 -13.22 -26.99 10.10
CA ASP A 357 -12.90 -28.20 9.33
C ASP A 357 -11.68 -27.99 8.43
N GLU A 358 -11.42 -26.76 8.01
CA GLU A 358 -10.21 -26.36 7.29
C GLU A 358 -8.98 -26.48 8.19
N ALA A 359 -9.04 -25.97 9.43
CA ALA A 359 -7.93 -26.04 10.37
C ALA A 359 -7.58 -27.48 10.74
N LYS A 360 -8.56 -28.39 10.79
CA LYS A 360 -8.35 -29.83 11.02
C LYS A 360 -7.60 -30.54 9.90
N ARG A 361 -7.45 -29.92 8.73
CA ARG A 361 -6.73 -30.47 7.57
C ARG A 361 -5.33 -29.90 7.39
N LEU A 362 -4.89 -29.01 8.26
CA LEU A 362 -3.54 -28.42 8.20
C LEU A 362 -2.42 -29.44 8.49
N ASP A 363 -2.77 -30.63 8.98
CA ASP A 363 -1.86 -31.78 9.11
C ASP A 363 -1.71 -32.61 7.82
N LYS A 364 -2.44 -32.26 6.76
CA LYS A 364 -2.41 -32.94 5.47
C LYS A 364 -1.53 -32.17 4.49
N GLU A 365 -0.96 -32.90 3.56
CA GLU A 365 -0.33 -32.30 2.39
C GLU A 365 -1.37 -31.79 1.38
N MET A 366 -0.97 -30.86 0.52
CA MET A 366 -1.85 -30.11 -0.38
C MET A 366 -2.73 -30.99 -1.30
N SER A 367 -2.18 -32.07 -1.87
CA SER A 367 -2.93 -32.98 -2.76
C SER A 367 -3.99 -33.80 -2.03
N SER A 368 -3.85 -33.94 -0.72
CA SER A 368 -4.79 -34.57 0.21
C SER A 368 -5.75 -33.55 0.86
N GLY A 369 -5.79 -32.31 0.35
CA GLY A 369 -6.69 -31.25 0.81
C GLY A 369 -6.17 -30.42 1.98
N GLY A 370 -4.87 -30.48 2.27
CA GLY A 370 -4.19 -29.56 3.19
C GLY A 370 -3.72 -28.27 2.51
N LEU A 371 -2.93 -27.47 3.24
CA LEU A 371 -2.45 -26.17 2.76
C LEU A 371 -1.01 -26.23 2.21
N LEU A 372 -0.15 -27.04 2.82
CA LEU A 372 1.29 -27.03 2.55
C LEU A 372 1.71 -28.19 1.65
N MET A 373 2.71 -27.94 0.81
CA MET A 373 3.50 -28.95 0.13
C MET A 373 4.41 -29.65 1.14
N MET A 374 4.01 -30.85 1.56
CA MET A 374 4.70 -31.66 2.57
C MET A 374 4.94 -33.07 2.04
N SER A 375 6.13 -33.60 2.32
CA SER A 375 6.44 -35.02 2.19
C SER A 375 6.06 -35.79 3.46
N ASP A 376 6.04 -37.12 3.40
CA ASP A 376 5.83 -37.95 4.59
C ASP A 376 6.89 -37.68 5.67
N SER A 377 8.14 -37.40 5.27
CA SER A 377 9.19 -37.06 6.26
C SER A 377 8.93 -35.71 6.92
N ASP A 378 8.40 -34.73 6.20
CA ASP A 378 8.06 -33.43 6.80
C ASP A 378 6.97 -33.59 7.85
N ILE A 379 5.95 -34.42 7.58
CA ILE A 379 4.87 -34.70 8.52
C ILE A 379 5.44 -35.35 9.79
N ASP A 380 6.35 -36.31 9.64
CA ASP A 380 6.98 -36.98 10.78
C ASP A 380 7.94 -36.05 11.55
N ASP A 381 8.65 -35.16 10.84
CA ASP A 381 9.48 -34.13 11.44
C ASP A 381 8.62 -33.13 12.25
N VAL A 382 7.46 -32.70 11.73
CA VAL A 382 6.53 -31.82 12.46
C VAL A 382 6.01 -32.53 13.72
N LYS A 383 5.62 -33.80 13.62
CA LYS A 383 5.15 -34.59 14.77
C LYS A 383 6.25 -34.75 15.83
N SER A 384 7.49 -34.96 15.41
CA SER A 384 8.64 -35.11 16.31
C SER A 384 9.14 -33.77 16.85
N SER A 385 8.85 -32.65 16.17
CA SER A 385 9.25 -31.32 16.61
C SER A 385 8.56 -30.90 17.90
N ASN A 386 9.35 -30.35 18.81
CA ASN A 386 8.92 -29.56 19.96
C ASN A 386 8.30 -30.20 21.21
N LYS A 387 8.46 -29.45 22.31
CA LYS A 387 8.26 -29.74 23.76
C LYS A 387 6.81 -30.04 24.20
N GLU A 388 6.69 -30.66 25.39
CA GLU A 388 5.47 -31.12 26.06
C GLU A 388 4.24 -30.19 25.94
N GLY A 389 3.07 -30.77 25.67
CA GLY A 389 1.76 -30.10 25.83
C GLY A 389 1.08 -29.60 24.55
N LEU A 390 1.60 -29.89 23.36
CA LEU A 390 0.93 -29.67 22.07
C LEU A 390 0.38 -30.98 21.48
N THR A 391 -0.82 -30.94 20.92
CA THR A 391 -1.32 -32.04 20.07
C THR A 391 -0.60 -32.04 18.72
N GLU A 392 -0.58 -33.17 18.01
CA GLU A 392 0.02 -33.25 16.67
C GLU A 392 -0.55 -32.22 15.70
N LEU A 393 -1.87 -32.01 15.72
CA LEU A 393 -2.52 -31.00 14.89
C LEU A 393 -2.06 -29.57 15.24
N GLN A 394 -1.91 -29.27 16.54
CA GLN A 394 -1.42 -27.95 16.96
C GLN A 394 0.04 -27.71 16.58
N LYS A 395 0.86 -28.75 16.45
CA LYS A 395 2.22 -28.61 15.90
C LYS A 395 2.19 -28.18 14.44
N HIS A 396 1.26 -28.72 13.64
CA HIS A 396 1.05 -28.29 12.26
C HIS A 396 0.51 -26.86 12.20
N HIS A 397 -0.45 -26.49 13.06
CA HIS A 397 -0.91 -25.10 13.20
C HIS A 397 0.24 -24.14 13.48
N GLN A 398 1.17 -24.54 14.34
CA GLN A 398 2.36 -23.75 14.68
C GLN A 398 3.29 -23.57 13.48
N VAL A 399 3.56 -24.63 12.71
CA VAL A 399 4.38 -24.55 11.50
C VAL A 399 3.75 -23.65 10.46
N VAL A 400 2.43 -23.76 10.24
CA VAL A 400 1.69 -22.86 9.34
C VAL A 400 1.80 -21.41 9.80
N ALA A 401 1.53 -21.13 11.08
CA ALA A 401 1.60 -19.77 11.62
C ALA A 401 3.00 -19.16 11.46
N TYR A 402 4.05 -19.91 11.75
CA TYR A 402 5.44 -19.44 11.60
C TYR A 402 5.88 -19.29 10.16
N LEU A 403 5.41 -20.15 9.25
CA LEU A 403 5.69 -20.02 7.82
C LEU A 403 5.12 -18.70 7.28
N PHE A 404 3.88 -18.38 7.67
CA PHE A 404 3.28 -17.11 7.28
C PHE A 404 3.98 -15.94 7.99
N GLU A 405 4.29 -16.01 9.28
CA GLU A 405 5.12 -14.99 9.96
C GLU A 405 6.40 -14.69 9.17
N LEU A 406 7.19 -15.72 8.84
CA LEU A 406 8.40 -15.57 8.04
C LEU A 406 8.12 -14.90 6.69
N GLY A 407 7.12 -15.35 5.95
CA GLY A 407 6.81 -14.75 4.64
C GLY A 407 6.41 -13.28 4.75
N TYR A 408 5.59 -12.90 5.73
CA TYR A 408 5.24 -11.50 5.94
C TYR A 408 6.42 -10.66 6.47
N ASP A 409 7.31 -11.25 7.27
CA ASP A 409 8.54 -10.59 7.68
C ASP A 409 9.45 -10.28 6.49
N LEU A 410 9.56 -11.19 5.52
CA LEU A 410 10.30 -10.96 4.28
C LEU A 410 9.66 -9.87 3.39
N ALA A 411 8.36 -9.62 3.52
CA ALA A 411 7.62 -8.62 2.75
C ALA A 411 7.67 -7.20 3.35
N HIS A 412 8.20 -7.03 4.57
CA HIS A 412 8.39 -5.71 5.18
C HIS A 412 9.56 -4.96 4.53
N SER A 413 9.51 -3.62 4.57
CA SER A 413 10.68 -2.81 4.24
C SER A 413 11.85 -3.17 5.15
N SER A 414 13.05 -3.30 4.59
CA SER A 414 14.28 -3.52 5.35
C SER A 414 14.57 -2.41 6.37
N ARG A 415 14.00 -1.21 6.19
CA ARG A 415 14.16 -0.06 7.10
C ARG A 415 13.17 -0.06 8.25
N PHE A 416 12.05 -0.78 8.11
CA PHE A 416 10.94 -0.74 9.06
C PHE A 416 10.56 -2.10 9.64
N ASN A 417 11.21 -3.17 9.19
CA ASN A 417 11.07 -4.48 9.80
C ASN A 417 11.73 -4.52 11.19
N MET A 418 10.90 -4.57 12.23
CA MET A 418 11.34 -4.67 13.62
C MET A 418 11.53 -6.12 14.09
N SER A 419 11.25 -7.10 13.23
CA SER A 419 11.57 -8.50 13.48
C SER A 419 13.05 -8.73 13.24
N ARG A 420 13.74 -9.31 14.22
CA ARG A 420 15.17 -9.64 14.15
C ARG A 420 15.42 -11.14 14.26
N ASN A 421 14.37 -11.94 14.24
CA ASN A 421 14.46 -13.38 14.32
C ASN A 421 13.77 -13.95 13.08
N PRO A 422 14.34 -14.95 12.39
CA PRO A 422 13.73 -15.58 11.21
C PRO A 422 12.41 -16.35 11.48
N GLY A 423 11.79 -16.18 12.66
CA GLY A 423 10.65 -16.97 13.10
C GLY A 423 11.05 -18.39 13.47
N PHE A 424 10.04 -19.25 13.66
CA PHE A 424 10.22 -20.65 14.08
C PHE A 424 10.98 -20.84 15.39
N GLU A 425 11.04 -19.85 16.29
CA GLU A 425 11.84 -19.94 17.52
C GLU A 425 11.34 -21.05 18.44
N ALA A 426 10.08 -21.42 18.33
CA ALA A 426 9.57 -22.59 19.01
C ALA A 426 10.33 -23.85 18.57
N ILE A 427 10.63 -24.01 17.28
CA ILE A 427 11.21 -25.22 16.69
C ILE A 427 12.75 -25.15 16.65
N LEU A 428 13.31 -24.00 16.27
CA LEU A 428 14.75 -23.77 16.14
C LEU A 428 15.41 -23.35 17.46
N GLY A 429 14.63 -22.90 18.44
CA GLY A 429 15.14 -22.16 19.60
C GLY A 429 15.40 -20.68 19.27
N VAL A 430 15.78 -19.90 20.28
CA VAL A 430 16.16 -18.50 20.08
C VAL A 430 17.59 -18.46 19.53
N ILE A 431 17.72 -18.07 18.26
CA ILE A 431 19.02 -17.76 17.66
C ILE A 431 19.44 -16.36 18.14
N ASN A 432 20.33 -16.28 19.12
CA ASN A 432 20.92 -15.01 19.52
C ASN A 432 21.98 -14.62 18.49
N SER A 433 21.71 -13.60 17.67
CA SER A 433 22.72 -12.94 16.84
C SER A 433 23.64 -12.07 17.74
N ASN A 434 24.45 -12.72 18.57
CA ASN A 434 25.62 -12.10 19.18
C ASN A 434 26.85 -12.69 18.51
N GLU A 435 27.07 -12.30 17.24
CA GLU A 435 28.36 -12.25 16.56
C GLU A 435 28.26 -11.32 15.36
#